data_AF-C6HV32-F1
#
_entry.id   AF-C6HV32-F1
#
_cell.length_a   1.000
_cell.length_b   1.000
_cell.length_c   1.000
_cell.angle_alpha   90.00
_cell.angle_beta   90.00
_cell.angle_gamma   90.00
#
_symmetry.space_group_name_H-M   'P 1'
#
loop_
_entity.id
_entity.type
_entity.pdbx_description
1 polymer ?
#
loop_
_entity_poly.entity_id
_entity_poly.type
_entity_poly.pdbx_seq_one_letter_code
_entity_poly.pdbx_strand_id
1 'polypeptide(L)'
;QELGAKAPSVAPQIFRVWVDEGGQVHLPEEHHGVIPEEFFVEIDARESARHSPYILLSVPDGPFFARSSSRPDRYLALSGDQEFPLELPVIFLGGVVRGAEWFTLDT
;
A
#
# COMPACT_ATOMS: atom_id res chain seq x y z
N GLN A 1 19.52 34.85 19.82
CA GLN A 1 19.69 33.73 18.88
C GLN A 1 18.35 33.02 18.82
N GLU A 2 17.54 33.33 17.82
CA GLU A 2 16.25 32.68 17.61
C GLU A 2 16.52 31.31 16.99
N LEU A 3 16.33 30.26 17.78
CA LEU A 3 16.27 28.88 17.30
C LEU A 3 15.00 28.75 16.48
N GLY A 4 15.12 28.98 15.17
CA GLY A 4 14.08 28.66 14.21
C GLY A 4 13.79 27.16 14.29
N ALA A 5 12.72 26.80 15.00
CA ALA A 5 12.16 25.47 14.96
C ALA A 5 11.78 25.20 13.51
N LYS A 6 12.62 24.43 12.82
CA LYS A 6 12.29 23.82 11.53
C LYS A 6 11.01 23.03 11.77
N ALA A 7 9.90 23.51 11.20
CA ALA A 7 8.60 22.83 11.27
C ALA A 7 8.83 21.33 10.94
N PRO A 8 8.13 20.39 11.62
CA PRO A 8 8.27 18.98 11.30
C PRO A 8 8.03 18.84 9.80
N SER A 9 9.06 18.40 9.09
CA SER A 9 8.99 18.13 7.67
C SER A 9 7.86 17.13 7.51
N VAL A 10 6.72 17.56 6.97
CA VAL A 10 5.62 16.69 6.60
C VAL A 10 6.24 15.68 5.65
N ALA A 11 6.53 14.49 6.16
CA ALA A 11 7.02 13.40 5.32
C ALA A 11 6.06 13.29 4.13
N PRO A 12 6.55 13.00 2.92
CA PRO A 12 5.67 12.79 1.79
C PRO A 12 4.64 11.73 2.20
N GLN A 13 3.37 12.14 2.27
CA GLN A 13 2.27 11.25 2.63
C GLN A 13 1.90 10.32 1.49
N ILE A 14 2.47 10.58 0.32
CA ILE A 14 2.48 9.68 -0.83
C ILE A 14 3.86 9.04 -0.89
N PHE A 15 3.91 7.72 -0.93
CA PHE A 15 5.13 6.96 -1.17
C PHE A 15 4.93 5.99 -2.34
N ARG A 16 6.02 5.40 -2.82
CA ARG A 16 6.02 4.50 -3.97
C ARG A 16 6.53 3.14 -3.56
N VAL A 17 5.96 2.11 -4.16
CA VAL A 17 6.44 0.74 -4.08
C VAL A 17 6.55 0.15 -5.47
N TRP A 18 7.44 -0.81 -5.62
CA TRP A 18 7.61 -1.56 -6.86
C TRP A 18 6.72 -2.79 -6.86
N VAL A 19 6.30 -3.20 -8.06
CA VAL A 19 5.65 -4.48 -8.30
C VAL A 19 6.45 -5.23 -9.35
N ASP A 20 6.84 -6.46 -9.04
CA ASP A 20 7.52 -7.32 -10.01
C ASP A 20 6.54 -8.06 -10.93
N GLU A 21 7.07 -8.82 -11.89
CA GLU A 21 6.26 -9.59 -12.85
C GLU A 21 5.37 -10.66 -12.19
N GLY A 22 5.67 -11.06 -10.96
CA GLY A 22 4.88 -12.00 -10.17
C GLY A 22 3.80 -11.33 -9.30
N GLY A 23 3.69 -10.00 -9.34
CA GLY A 23 2.77 -9.24 -8.49
C GLY A 23 3.28 -9.04 -7.07
N GLN A 24 4.54 -9.36 -6.78
CA GLN A 24 5.12 -9.17 -5.45
C GLN A 24 5.53 -7.71 -5.23
N VAL A 25 5.28 -7.21 -4.02
CA VAL A 25 5.59 -5.84 -3.62
C VAL A 25 7.02 -5.75 -3.08
N HIS A 26 7.79 -4.79 -3.59
CA HIS A 26 9.14 -4.49 -3.11
C HIS A 26 9.26 -3.04 -2.67
N LEU A 27 9.81 -2.80 -1.48
CA LEU A 27 10.07 -1.43 -1.03
C LEU A 27 11.27 -0.83 -1.78
N PRO A 28 11.30 0.50 -2.01
CA PRO A 28 12.37 1.14 -2.79
C PRO A 28 13.78 0.91 -2.25
N GLU A 29 13.93 0.74 -0.93
CA GLU A 29 15.22 0.50 -0.28
C GLU A 29 15.72 -0.95 -0.45
N GLU A 30 14.84 -1.89 -0.81
CA GLU A 30 15.18 -3.31 -0.93
C GLU A 30 15.66 -3.68 -2.35
N HIS A 31 15.37 -2.85 -3.35
CA HIS A 31 15.54 -3.23 -4.75
C HIS A 31 16.76 -2.57 -5.42
N HIS A 32 17.81 -3.36 -5.67
CA HIS A 32 19.06 -2.91 -6.30
C HIS A 32 19.18 -3.24 -7.81
N GLY A 33 18.12 -3.69 -8.50
CA GLY A 33 18.17 -3.77 -9.96
C GLY A 33 17.00 -4.47 -10.67
N VAL A 34 16.69 -3.97 -11.87
CA VAL A 34 15.90 -4.57 -12.98
C VAL A 34 14.38 -4.30 -13.03
N ILE A 35 13.71 -3.75 -12.00
CA ILE A 35 12.30 -3.35 -12.15
C ILE A 35 12.24 -1.94 -12.77
N PRO A 36 11.63 -1.77 -13.97
CA PRO A 36 11.53 -0.48 -14.65
C PRO A 36 10.57 0.49 -13.94
N GLU A 37 10.87 1.80 -13.98
CA GLU A 37 10.08 2.87 -13.32
C GLU A 37 8.58 2.87 -13.64
N GLU A 38 8.16 2.34 -14.78
CA GLU A 38 6.74 2.20 -15.11
C GLU A 38 5.96 1.32 -14.13
N PHE A 39 6.61 0.38 -13.42
CA PHE A 39 5.97 -0.54 -12.45
C PHE A 39 5.81 0.08 -11.04
N PHE A 40 5.95 1.40 -10.90
CA PHE A 40 5.69 2.07 -9.64
C PHE A 40 4.19 2.19 -9.35
N VAL A 41 3.82 1.77 -8.13
CA VAL A 41 2.50 2.01 -7.55
C VAL A 41 2.61 3.15 -6.54
N GLU A 42 1.77 4.17 -6.69
CA GLU A 42 1.72 5.30 -5.77
C GLU A 42 0.68 5.04 -4.69
N ILE A 43 1.09 5.19 -3.43
CA ILE A 43 0.31 4.92 -2.24
C ILE A 43 0.14 6.21 -1.45
N ASP A 44 -1.09 6.60 -1.14
CA ASP A 44 -1.36 7.71 -0.21
C ASP A 44 -1.70 7.14 1.18
N ALA A 45 -0.85 7.42 2.16
CA ALA A 45 -1.02 6.98 3.54
C ALA A 45 -2.18 7.70 4.27
N ARG A 46 -2.70 8.80 3.72
CA ARG A 46 -3.89 9.50 4.24
C ARG A 46 -5.18 8.89 3.76
N GLU A 47 -5.14 8.17 2.65
CA GLU A 47 -6.34 7.55 2.11
C GLU A 47 -6.86 6.55 3.13
N SER A 48 -8.17 6.52 3.31
CA SER A 48 -8.79 5.49 4.14
C SER A 48 -9.04 4.26 3.29
N ALA A 49 -8.93 3.07 3.89
CA ALA A 49 -9.31 1.83 3.22
C ALA A 49 -10.76 1.84 2.69
N ARG A 50 -11.62 2.74 3.17
CA ARG A 50 -12.99 2.96 2.66
C ARG A 50 -13.05 3.58 1.27
N HIS A 51 -12.08 4.39 0.91
CA HIS A 51 -12.14 5.25 -0.28
C HIS A 51 -11.25 4.76 -1.42
N SER A 52 -10.33 3.84 -1.14
CA SER A 52 -9.45 3.26 -2.15
C SER A 52 -9.89 1.84 -2.48
N PRO A 53 -10.16 1.51 -3.75
CA PRO A 53 -10.56 0.16 -4.16
C PRO A 53 -9.45 -0.88 -3.95
N TYR A 54 -8.20 -0.41 -3.99
CA TYR A 54 -7.01 -1.20 -3.70
C TYR A 54 -6.23 -0.54 -2.57
N ILE A 55 -5.68 -1.36 -1.69
CA ILE A 55 -4.97 -0.95 -0.49
C ILE A 55 -3.67 -1.72 -0.38
N LEU A 56 -2.65 -1.07 0.20
CA LEU A 56 -1.41 -1.73 0.59
C LEU A 56 -1.44 -2.04 2.08
N LEU A 57 -1.11 -3.27 2.43
CA LEU A 57 -1.09 -3.78 3.79
C LEU A 57 0.30 -4.32 4.10
N SER A 58 0.72 -4.21 5.36
CA SER A 58 1.86 -4.94 5.90
C SER A 58 1.35 -6.08 6.78
N VAL A 59 1.81 -7.29 6.48
CA VAL A 59 1.56 -8.51 7.25
C VAL A 59 2.89 -9.12 7.69
N PRO A 60 2.89 -10.13 8.59
CA PRO A 60 4.14 -10.74 9.05
C PRO A 60 5.05 -11.26 7.93
N ASP A 61 4.47 -11.70 6.81
CA ASP A 61 5.22 -12.24 5.66
C ASP A 61 5.65 -11.15 4.64
N GLY A 62 5.33 -9.88 4.89
CA GLY A 62 5.72 -8.76 4.04
C GLY A 62 4.56 -7.86 3.61
N PRO A 63 4.82 -6.85 2.75
CA PRO A 63 3.79 -6.02 2.17
C PRO A 63 3.00 -6.77 1.09
N PHE A 64 1.68 -6.55 1.03
CA PHE A 64 0.83 -7.14 -0.01
C PHE A 64 -0.33 -6.20 -0.39
N PHE A 65 -0.77 -6.30 -1.65
CA PHE A 65 -1.95 -5.60 -2.14
C PHE A 65 -3.23 -6.39 -1.85
N ALA A 66 -4.30 -5.68 -1.53
CA ALA A 66 -5.62 -6.25 -1.42
C ALA A 66 -6.68 -5.33 -2.00
N ARG A 67 -7.83 -5.89 -2.37
CA ARG A 67 -9.03 -5.09 -2.63
C ARG A 67 -9.66 -4.73 -1.30
N SER A 68 -10.09 -3.48 -1.15
CA SER A 68 -10.92 -3.11 -0.01
C SER A 68 -12.35 -3.60 -0.22
N SER A 69 -12.96 -4.08 0.86
CA SER A 69 -14.38 -4.41 0.90
C SER A 69 -14.96 -3.94 2.21
N SER A 70 -16.08 -3.21 2.14
CA SER A 70 -16.80 -2.75 3.30
C SER A 70 -18.06 -3.59 3.48
N ARG A 71 -18.14 -4.30 4.61
CA ARG A 71 -19.39 -4.86 5.12
C ARG A 71 -19.93 -3.95 6.23
N PRO A 72 -21.23 -4.02 6.57
CA PRO A 72 -21.84 -3.13 7.56
C PRO A 72 -21.07 -3.02 8.89
N ASP A 73 -20.42 -4.12 9.31
CA ASP A 73 -19.78 -4.22 10.62
C ASP A 73 -18.25 -4.38 10.57
N ARG A 74 -17.64 -4.47 9.38
CA ARG A 74 -16.19 -4.77 9.27
C ARG A 74 -15.57 -4.33 7.95
N TYR A 75 -14.29 -4.00 8.02
CA TYR A 75 -13.43 -3.79 6.86
C TYR A 75 -12.65 -5.06 6.54
N LEU A 76 -12.76 -5.46 5.29
CA LEU A 76 -12.13 -6.65 4.76
C LEU A 76 -11.14 -6.26 3.67
N ALA A 77 -10.01 -6.96 3.66
CA ALA A 77 -9.08 -7.03 2.56
C ALA A 77 -9.35 -8.32 1.79
N LEU A 78 -9.45 -8.24 0.47
CA LEU A 78 -9.63 -9.39 -0.40
C LEU A 78 -8.36 -9.64 -1.21
N SER A 79 -7.88 -10.87 -1.22
CA SER A 79 -6.80 -11.34 -2.08
C SER A 79 -7.18 -12.70 -2.64
N GLY A 80 -7.52 -12.80 -3.93
CA GLY A 80 -8.20 -14.00 -4.43
C GLY A 80 -9.60 -14.12 -3.83
N ASP A 81 -10.00 -15.38 -3.62
CA ASP A 81 -11.19 -15.78 -2.87
C ASP A 81 -11.08 -15.58 -1.35
N GLN A 82 -9.93 -15.12 -0.84
CA GLN A 82 -9.68 -15.01 0.59
C GLN A 82 -10.07 -13.64 1.14
N GLU A 83 -10.85 -13.63 2.21
CA GLU A 83 -11.20 -12.42 2.97
C GLU A 83 -10.39 -12.34 4.27
N PHE A 84 -9.71 -11.22 4.49
CA PHE A 84 -8.92 -10.95 5.68
C PHE A 84 -9.53 -9.78 6.46
N PRO A 85 -9.82 -9.93 7.76
CA PRO A 85 -10.15 -8.80 8.59
C PRO A 85 -8.95 -7.86 8.71
N LEU A 86 -9.18 -6.55 8.65
CA LEU A 86 -8.15 -5.55 8.96
C LEU A 86 -7.95 -5.43 10.48
N GLU A 87 -7.47 -6.51 11.10
CA GLU A 87 -7.15 -6.62 12.52
C GLU A 87 -5.67 -6.97 12.71
N LEU A 88 -5.10 -6.67 13.88
CA LEU A 88 -3.70 -7.03 14.17
C LEU A 88 -3.48 -8.54 13.95
N PRO A 89 -2.38 -8.94 13.29
CA PRO A 89 -1.15 -8.17 13.03
C PRO A 89 -1.12 -7.38 11.69
N VAL A 90 -2.25 -7.20 11.00
CA VAL A 90 -2.31 -6.48 9.73
C VAL A 90 -2.23 -4.97 9.97
N ILE A 91 -1.30 -4.29 9.27
CA ILE A 91 -1.15 -2.84 9.31
C ILE A 91 -1.55 -2.26 7.95
N PHE A 92 -2.47 -1.31 7.95
CA PHE A 92 -2.82 -0.54 6.76
C PHE A 92 -1.75 0.51 6.47
N LEU A 93 -1.14 0.45 5.29
CA LEU A 93 -0.08 1.37 4.88
C LEU A 93 -0.58 2.53 4.01
N GLY A 94 -1.69 2.33 3.29
CA GLY A 94 -2.31 3.39 2.48
C GLY A 94 -3.16 2.86 1.33
N GLY A 95 -3.81 3.79 0.65
CA GLY A 95 -4.63 3.53 -0.54
C GLY A 95 -3.83 3.67 -1.83
N VAL A 96 -4.07 2.79 -2.81
CA VAL A 96 -3.47 2.91 -4.14
C VAL A 96 -4.14 4.07 -4.89
N VAL A 97 -3.35 5.06 -5.28
CA VAL A 97 -3.83 6.22 -6.05
C VAL A 97 -3.41 6.16 -7.53
N ARG A 98 -2.39 5.35 -7.86
CA ARG A 98 -1.91 5.13 -9.24
C ARG A 98 -1.15 3.81 -9.35
N GLY A 99 -1.17 3.17 -10.52
CA GLY A 99 -0.38 1.97 -10.82
C GLY A 99 -1.12 0.66 -10.52
N ALA A 100 -2.44 0.69 -10.37
CA ALA A 100 -3.23 -0.52 -10.11
C ALA A 100 -3.21 -1.51 -11.28
N GLU A 101 -2.88 -1.06 -12.48
CA GLU A 101 -2.71 -1.87 -13.68
C GLU A 101 -1.51 -2.83 -13.63
N TRP A 102 -0.58 -2.64 -12.67
CA TRP A 102 0.65 -3.42 -12.57
C TRP A 102 0.56 -4.63 -11.64
N PHE A 103 -0.55 -4.78 -10.92
CA PHE A 103 -0.81 -5.97 -10.11
C PHE A 103 -2.18 -6.54 -10.45
N THR A 104 -2.28 -7.86 -10.43
CA THR A 104 -3.57 -8.55 -10.52
C THR A 104 -3.87 -9.17 -9.17
N LEU A 105 -5.03 -8.85 -8.63
CA LEU A 105 -5.60 -9.59 -7.51
C LEU A 105 -6.63 -10.50 -8.14
N ASP A 106 -6.30 -11.79 -8.27
CA ASP A 106 -7.24 -12.78 -8.77
C ASP A 106 -8.57 -12.65 -8.02
N THR A 107 -9.67 -12.91 -8.72
CA THR A 107 -11.05 -12.81 -8.22
C THR A 107 -11.67 -14.17 -8.05
#